data_AF-A0A921L2T8-F1
#
_entry.id   AF-A0A921L2T8-F1
#
_cell.length_a   1.000
_cell.length_b   1.000
_cell.length_c   1.000
_cell.angle_alpha   90.00
_cell.angle_beta   90.00
_cell.angle_gamma   90.00
#
_symmetry.space_group_name_H-M   'P 1'
#
loop_
_entity.id
_entity.type
_entity.pdbx_description
1 polymer ?
#
loop_
_entity_poly.entity_id
_entity_poly.type
_entity_poly.pdbx_seq_one_letter_code
_entity_poly.pdbx_strand_id
1 'polypeptide(L)'
;MQDKLEKLPSQVDTVLSRSTFSDGSTINSSWKKIEVAKQATNIPGLTGHQYAPFNVELNEVTFQKSKDFIIADGFKTVQLNKVTSKDEIGIYINAGNQRSYFSKETNLSENVKKQGYEYLIANLEERITRGSFSVLNERYDFNQYNWDVNNTPFTRKLAHSERASRAANRELNRAFAEWVGDATSQRSHIDGTKITIRDSQLNSKDGFMHLLAKDVDIQNSHLTVNYARPLYDDFMPKASKIGINAKNIRLDHSHLFVSGEDKLNTSAMPGAAGIFLIGDVVGKNSSIYAKTYQGYSIRTSGKTTLSGESSAKDLRITVIHTGPYPKDSGSVFGANSADYFIEGIGFDVGDIIQRDEKGNVISGTTLSNLEFNIFAPNGARAFKSYDNSSKDYVPNIKVMKSAIFNYFERPRIVSLASNVVTGKSQALSLRDMLRNIDQIQGVKASSLGLQQASNTNLPTALNQIDSIIQNVSLPEERSEVEICDENNQECSTLPSKMNGKVSVGEIL
;
A
#
# COMPACT_ATOMS: atom_id res chain seq x y z
N MET A 1 -36.28 -21.49 -3.63
CA MET A 1 -35.39 -22.67 -3.69
C MET A 1 -34.35 -22.45 -2.60
N GLN A 2 -34.25 -23.36 -1.64
CA GLN A 2 -33.47 -23.20 -0.39
C GLN A 2 -31.99 -22.91 -0.67
N ASP A 3 -31.48 -21.82 -0.10
CA ASP A 3 -30.05 -21.52 -0.01
C ASP A 3 -29.36 -22.65 0.79
N LYS A 4 -28.59 -23.49 0.11
CA LYS A 4 -27.72 -24.47 0.76
C LYS A 4 -26.50 -23.74 1.33
N LEU A 5 -26.51 -23.51 2.64
CA LEU A 5 -25.29 -23.23 3.40
C LEU A 5 -24.46 -24.51 3.48
N GLU A 6 -23.39 -24.59 2.67
CA GLU A 6 -22.40 -25.66 2.80
C GLU A 6 -21.38 -25.29 3.88
N LYS A 7 -21.32 -26.10 4.94
CA LYS A 7 -20.24 -26.06 5.93
C LYS A 7 -18.99 -26.70 5.33
N LEU A 8 -17.96 -25.89 5.08
CA LEU A 8 -16.65 -26.35 4.66
C LEU A 8 -15.86 -26.96 5.84
N PRO A 9 -14.95 -27.93 5.59
CA PRO A 9 -14.15 -28.58 6.64
C PRO A 9 -13.21 -27.60 7.35
N SER A 10 -12.83 -27.91 8.59
CA SER A 10 -12.02 -27.09 9.51
C SER A 10 -10.55 -26.89 9.09
N GLN A 11 -10.12 -27.53 8.00
CA GLN A 11 -8.80 -27.40 7.38
C GLN A 11 -9.02 -27.28 5.87
N VAL A 12 -8.56 -26.17 5.28
CA VAL A 12 -8.82 -25.84 3.87
C VAL A 12 -7.49 -25.56 3.17
N ASP A 13 -7.02 -26.51 2.36
CA ASP A 13 -6.00 -26.30 1.32
C ASP A 13 -6.63 -25.81 -0.01
N THR A 14 -7.94 -25.54 0.01
CA THR A 14 -8.76 -25.38 -1.19
C THR A 14 -8.86 -23.91 -1.62
N VAL A 15 -8.66 -23.69 -2.92
CA VAL A 15 -9.05 -22.44 -3.59
C VAL A 15 -10.53 -22.48 -3.93
N LEU A 16 -11.26 -21.41 -3.61
CA LEU A 16 -12.70 -21.32 -3.83
C LEU A 16 -13.01 -20.47 -5.06
N SER A 17 -13.53 -21.10 -6.11
CA SER A 17 -13.87 -20.45 -7.38
C SER A 17 -15.25 -20.90 -7.90
N ARG A 18 -15.86 -20.12 -8.81
CA ARG A 18 -17.07 -20.54 -9.53
C ARG A 18 -16.89 -21.87 -10.29
N SER A 19 -15.66 -22.26 -10.62
CA SER A 19 -15.34 -23.56 -11.23
C SER A 19 -15.35 -24.75 -10.25
N THR A 20 -15.43 -24.52 -8.94
CA THR A 20 -15.50 -25.59 -7.92
C THR A 20 -16.86 -25.73 -7.23
N PHE A 21 -17.83 -24.88 -7.56
CA PHE A 21 -19.18 -24.95 -7.01
C PHE A 21 -20.24 -25.06 -8.12
N SER A 22 -20.32 -26.25 -8.70
CA SER A 22 -21.55 -26.74 -9.33
C SER A 22 -21.94 -28.05 -8.65
N ASP A 23 -23.02 -27.97 -7.88
CA ASP A 23 -24.07 -28.98 -7.77
C ASP A 23 -23.73 -30.45 -7.45
N GLY A 24 -22.66 -30.77 -6.71
CA GLY A 24 -22.47 -32.15 -6.21
C GLY A 24 -22.47 -33.23 -7.32
N SER A 25 -22.18 -32.86 -8.56
CA SER A 25 -22.01 -33.79 -9.67
C SER A 25 -20.53 -33.98 -9.96
N THR A 26 -20.11 -35.24 -10.02
CA THR A 26 -18.82 -35.64 -10.57
C THR A 26 -18.65 -35.09 -11.99
N ILE A 27 -17.58 -34.32 -12.22
CA ILE A 27 -17.19 -33.83 -13.54
C ILE A 27 -16.89 -35.04 -14.44
N ASN A 28 -17.85 -35.39 -15.28
CA ASN A 28 -17.60 -36.15 -16.49
C ASN A 28 -17.50 -35.14 -17.64
N SER A 29 -16.38 -35.21 -18.36
CA SER A 29 -15.95 -34.32 -19.42
C SER A 29 -17.02 -34.08 -20.50
N SER A 30 -17.38 -32.82 -20.75
CA SER A 30 -17.72 -32.34 -22.10
C SER A 30 -17.80 -30.81 -22.15
N TRP A 31 -16.83 -30.21 -22.83
CA TRP A 31 -16.81 -28.79 -23.16
C TRP A 31 -17.96 -28.45 -24.12
N LYS A 32 -18.79 -27.45 -23.80
CA LYS A 32 -19.60 -26.73 -24.80
C LYS A 32 -19.19 -25.26 -24.83
N LYS A 33 -18.56 -24.93 -25.94
CA LYS A 33 -18.15 -23.61 -26.44
C LYS A 33 -19.37 -22.70 -26.57
N ILE A 34 -19.32 -21.48 -26.02
CA ILE A 34 -20.26 -20.40 -26.36
C ILE A 34 -19.47 -19.18 -26.83
N GLU A 35 -20.02 -18.54 -27.85
CA GLU A 35 -19.37 -17.75 -28.89
C GLU A 35 -18.82 -16.37 -28.51
N VAL A 36 -17.87 -15.97 -29.35
CA VAL A 36 -17.09 -14.74 -29.35
C VAL A 36 -17.92 -13.60 -29.96
N ALA A 37 -18.18 -12.53 -29.20
CA ALA A 37 -18.50 -11.24 -29.80
C ALA A 37 -17.18 -10.56 -30.25
N LYS A 38 -16.99 -10.41 -31.56
CA LYS A 38 -15.82 -9.78 -32.18
C LYS A 38 -15.80 -8.27 -31.93
N GLN A 39 -14.65 -7.83 -31.39
CA GLN A 39 -14.01 -6.52 -31.43
C GLN A 39 -14.86 -5.24 -31.29
N ALA A 40 -14.75 -4.62 -30.12
CA ALA A 40 -14.45 -3.20 -30.02
C ALA A 40 -13.58 -2.99 -28.77
N THR A 41 -12.32 -2.59 -28.98
CA THR A 41 -11.24 -2.47 -27.96
C THR A 41 -11.09 -3.69 -27.04
N ASN A 42 -10.21 -4.62 -27.42
CA ASN A 42 -9.82 -5.83 -26.69
C ASN A 42 -9.23 -5.50 -25.29
N ILE A 43 -10.09 -5.19 -24.31
CA ILE A 43 -9.71 -5.02 -22.91
C ILE A 43 -9.83 -6.37 -22.21
N PRO A 44 -8.74 -6.90 -21.63
CA PRO A 44 -8.76 -8.20 -20.98
C PRO A 44 -9.72 -8.32 -19.81
N GLY A 45 -10.48 -9.40 -19.77
CA GLY A 45 -11.40 -9.70 -18.66
C GLY A 45 -12.60 -8.75 -18.58
N LEU A 46 -12.78 -7.86 -19.57
CA LEU A 46 -13.93 -6.99 -19.69
C LEU A 46 -15.09 -7.75 -20.33
N THR A 47 -16.21 -7.79 -19.63
CA THR A 47 -17.44 -8.43 -20.08
C THR A 47 -18.55 -7.40 -20.17
N GLY A 48 -19.45 -7.54 -21.15
CA GLY A 48 -20.63 -6.67 -21.28
C GLY A 48 -21.73 -6.97 -20.24
N HIS A 49 -21.56 -8.02 -19.43
CA HIS A 49 -22.55 -8.46 -18.44
C HIS A 49 -21.87 -8.82 -17.13
N GLN A 50 -22.57 -8.62 -16.02
CA GLN A 50 -22.11 -9.07 -14.72
C GLN A 50 -22.20 -10.60 -14.63
N TYR A 51 -21.22 -11.25 -14.00
CA TYR A 51 -21.34 -12.67 -13.68
C TYR A 51 -22.41 -12.90 -12.61
N ALA A 52 -22.97 -14.11 -12.59
CA ALA A 52 -23.92 -14.50 -11.56
C ALA A 52 -23.24 -14.41 -10.18
N PRO A 53 -23.84 -13.67 -9.22
CA PRO A 53 -23.24 -13.49 -7.91
C PRO A 53 -23.20 -14.79 -7.12
N PHE A 54 -22.15 -14.98 -6.33
CA PHE A 54 -22.03 -16.06 -5.36
C PHE A 54 -21.55 -15.52 -4.01
N ASN A 55 -21.74 -16.27 -2.94
CA ASN A 55 -21.31 -15.90 -1.60
C ASN A 55 -20.29 -16.92 -1.08
N VAL A 56 -19.36 -16.46 -0.23
CA VAL A 56 -18.41 -17.31 0.48
C VAL A 56 -18.49 -16.98 1.97
N GLU A 57 -18.55 -18.01 2.80
CA GLU A 57 -18.50 -17.88 4.25
C GLU A 57 -17.55 -18.92 4.82
N LEU A 58 -16.53 -18.43 5.55
CA LEU A 58 -15.56 -19.25 6.28
C LEU A 58 -15.69 -18.92 7.76
N ASN A 59 -15.92 -19.96 8.56
CA ASN A 59 -16.02 -19.86 10.02
C ASN A 59 -14.99 -20.80 10.65
N GLU A 60 -14.14 -20.29 11.52
CA GLU A 60 -13.17 -21.08 12.30
C GLU A 60 -12.20 -21.90 11.42
N VAL A 61 -11.68 -21.26 10.36
CA VAL A 61 -10.75 -21.88 9.41
C VAL A 61 -9.32 -21.45 9.70
N THR A 62 -8.37 -22.39 9.60
CA THR A 62 -6.93 -22.09 9.67
C THR A 62 -6.27 -22.47 8.35
N PHE A 63 -5.64 -21.51 7.68
CA PHE A 63 -4.79 -21.76 6.52
C PHE A 63 -3.38 -22.14 6.98
N GLN A 64 -2.88 -23.31 6.56
CA GLN A 64 -1.54 -23.80 6.89
C GLN A 64 -0.82 -24.20 5.61
N LYS A 65 0.45 -23.80 5.44
CA LYS A 65 1.30 -24.21 4.30
C LYS A 65 0.75 -23.90 2.90
N SER A 66 -0.32 -23.13 2.78
CA SER A 66 -0.87 -22.71 1.50
C SER A 66 -0.08 -21.52 0.95
N LYS A 67 0.32 -21.58 -0.32
CA LYS A 67 0.90 -20.40 -0.99
C LYS A 67 -0.17 -19.35 -1.23
N ASP A 68 -1.34 -19.70 -1.72
CA ASP A 68 -2.37 -18.71 -2.05
C ASP A 68 -3.76 -19.13 -1.59
N PHE A 69 -4.55 -18.14 -1.16
CA PHE A 69 -5.99 -18.25 -0.97
C PHE A 69 -6.66 -17.22 -1.88
N ILE A 70 -7.50 -17.70 -2.81
CA ILE A 70 -8.02 -16.88 -3.90
C ILE A 70 -9.54 -16.98 -3.94
N ILE A 71 -10.21 -15.84 -3.96
CA ILE A 71 -11.63 -15.69 -4.29
C ILE A 71 -11.74 -14.58 -5.35
N ALA A 72 -12.32 -14.91 -6.50
CA ALA A 72 -12.42 -13.97 -7.63
C ALA A 72 -13.71 -14.16 -8.43
N ASP A 73 -13.89 -13.37 -9.49
CA ASP A 73 -14.95 -13.53 -10.50
C ASP A 73 -16.39 -13.23 -10.02
N GLY A 74 -16.58 -12.13 -9.29
CA GLY A 74 -17.93 -11.56 -9.12
C GLY A 74 -18.71 -12.06 -7.90
N PHE A 75 -18.04 -12.33 -6.79
CA PHE A 75 -18.74 -12.60 -5.53
C PHE A 75 -19.62 -11.40 -5.12
N LYS A 76 -20.72 -11.68 -4.43
CA LYS A 76 -21.53 -10.68 -3.74
C LYS A 76 -21.06 -10.50 -2.30
N THR A 77 -20.90 -11.57 -1.53
CA THR A 77 -20.35 -11.46 -0.18
C THR A 77 -19.25 -12.46 0.10
N VAL A 78 -18.18 -12.02 0.76
CA VAL A 78 -17.16 -12.89 1.36
C VAL A 78 -17.13 -12.59 2.85
N GLN A 79 -17.31 -13.62 3.69
CA GLN A 79 -17.26 -13.51 5.14
C GLN A 79 -16.19 -14.44 5.70
N LEU A 80 -15.21 -13.87 6.39
CA LEU A 80 -14.16 -14.57 7.10
C LEU A 80 -14.36 -14.33 8.59
N ASN A 81 -14.72 -15.36 9.34
CA ASN A 81 -14.99 -15.26 10.77
C ASN A 81 -14.10 -16.24 11.54
N LYS A 82 -13.34 -15.75 12.52
CA LYS A 82 -12.35 -16.54 13.27
C LYS A 82 -11.37 -17.28 12.36
N VAL A 83 -10.98 -16.65 11.26
CA VAL A 83 -10.02 -17.22 10.32
C VAL A 83 -8.61 -16.88 10.77
N THR A 84 -7.71 -17.86 10.72
CA THR A 84 -6.30 -17.62 11.00
C THR A 84 -5.41 -18.05 9.84
N SER A 85 -4.31 -17.35 9.63
CA SER A 85 -3.32 -17.70 8.62
C SER A 85 -1.91 -17.48 9.14
N LYS A 86 -0.96 -18.23 8.58
CA LYS A 86 0.47 -18.16 8.87
C LYS A 86 1.28 -18.41 7.60
N ASP A 87 2.60 -18.45 7.74
CA ASP A 87 3.55 -18.77 6.66
C ASP A 87 3.47 -17.78 5.49
N GLU A 88 3.84 -18.21 4.28
CA GLU A 88 3.95 -17.33 3.11
C GLU A 88 2.66 -17.10 2.35
N ILE A 89 1.49 -17.17 2.98
CA ILE A 89 0.21 -17.10 2.25
C ILE A 89 -0.02 -15.76 1.54
N GLY A 90 -0.48 -15.81 0.29
CA GLY A 90 -1.02 -14.70 -0.48
C GLY A 90 -2.55 -14.77 -0.47
N ILE A 91 -3.22 -13.77 0.13
CA ILE A 91 -4.68 -13.70 0.15
C ILE A 91 -5.12 -12.77 -0.98
N TYR A 92 -5.92 -13.26 -1.92
CA TYR A 92 -6.45 -12.48 -3.04
C TYR A 92 -7.96 -12.61 -3.11
N ILE A 93 -8.69 -11.59 -2.68
CA ILE A 93 -10.15 -11.55 -2.65
C ILE A 93 -10.60 -10.36 -3.49
N ASN A 94 -11.10 -10.62 -4.70
CA ASN A 94 -11.41 -9.57 -5.67
C ASN A 94 -12.76 -9.80 -6.35
N ALA A 95 -13.71 -8.91 -6.10
CA ALA A 95 -15.05 -9.00 -6.69
C ALA A 95 -15.06 -8.65 -8.18
N GLY A 96 -14.02 -8.00 -8.70
CA GLY A 96 -14.02 -7.30 -9.98
C GLY A 96 -14.56 -5.87 -9.85
N ASN A 97 -14.48 -5.13 -10.94
CA ASN A 97 -14.90 -3.74 -11.01
C ASN A 97 -15.79 -3.47 -12.23
N GLN A 98 -16.62 -2.44 -12.14
CA GLN A 98 -17.25 -1.85 -13.31
C GLN A 98 -16.27 -0.92 -14.01
N ARG A 99 -16.38 -0.82 -15.33
CA ARG A 99 -15.63 0.12 -16.15
C ARG A 99 -16.56 0.80 -17.13
N SER A 100 -16.62 2.12 -17.06
CA SER A 100 -17.16 2.94 -18.15
C SER A 100 -16.03 3.24 -19.13
N TYR A 101 -16.28 3.07 -20.42
CA TYR A 101 -15.27 3.30 -21.47
C TYR A 101 -15.91 3.78 -22.78
N PHE A 102 -15.14 4.46 -23.61
CA PHE A 102 -15.58 4.83 -24.97
C PHE A 102 -15.19 3.75 -25.98
N SER A 103 -16.11 3.44 -26.89
CA SER A 103 -15.94 2.43 -27.93
C SER A 103 -16.32 3.02 -29.30
N LYS A 104 -15.46 2.84 -30.30
CA LYS A 104 -15.74 3.23 -31.69
C LYS A 104 -16.50 2.09 -32.36
N GLU A 105 -17.78 2.29 -32.65
CA GLU A 105 -18.54 1.32 -33.43
C GLU A 105 -18.22 1.50 -34.91
N THR A 106 -18.04 0.40 -35.64
CA THR A 106 -17.54 0.38 -37.03
C THR A 106 -18.38 1.17 -38.03
N ASN A 107 -19.60 1.54 -37.66
CA ASN A 107 -20.55 2.28 -38.50
C ASN A 107 -20.97 3.64 -37.94
N LEU A 108 -20.33 4.13 -36.86
CA LEU A 108 -20.63 5.43 -36.27
C LEU A 108 -19.41 6.35 -36.33
N SER A 109 -19.63 7.63 -36.64
CA SER A 109 -18.60 8.68 -36.58
C SER A 109 -18.24 9.10 -35.15
N GLU A 110 -19.03 8.66 -34.15
CA GLU A 110 -18.92 9.07 -32.76
C GLU A 110 -18.55 7.91 -31.83
N ASN A 111 -17.83 8.23 -30.76
CA ASN A 111 -17.50 7.29 -29.70
C ASN A 111 -18.71 7.08 -28.78
N VAL A 112 -19.14 5.83 -28.62
CA VAL A 112 -20.25 5.49 -27.71
C VAL A 112 -19.69 5.13 -26.33
N LYS A 113 -20.25 5.74 -25.29
CA LYS A 113 -19.94 5.39 -23.90
C LYS A 113 -20.60 4.05 -23.57
N LYS A 114 -19.81 3.05 -23.19
CA LYS A 114 -20.24 1.71 -22.77
C LYS A 114 -19.85 1.46 -21.33
N GLN A 115 -20.55 0.51 -20.72
CA GLN A 115 -20.22 -0.02 -19.40
C GLN A 115 -19.94 -1.52 -19.51
N GLY A 116 -18.94 -1.99 -18.79
CA GLY A 116 -18.63 -3.41 -18.67
C GLY A 116 -18.05 -3.75 -17.31
N TYR A 117 -17.72 -5.02 -17.11
CA TYR A 117 -17.20 -5.57 -15.85
C TYR A 117 -15.83 -6.20 -16.07
N GLU A 118 -14.83 -5.80 -15.29
CA GLU A 118 -13.46 -6.32 -15.32
C GLU A 118 -13.20 -7.20 -14.09
N TYR A 119 -12.91 -8.49 -14.28
CA TYR A 119 -12.62 -9.43 -13.17
C TYR A 119 -11.13 -9.70 -12.92
N LEU A 120 -10.26 -9.03 -13.69
CA LEU A 120 -8.79 -8.91 -13.55
C LEU A 120 -7.97 -10.22 -13.60
N ILE A 121 -8.50 -11.37 -13.18
CA ILE A 121 -7.92 -12.69 -13.45
C ILE A 121 -8.45 -13.18 -14.79
N ALA A 122 -7.54 -13.52 -15.72
CA ALA A 122 -7.93 -14.02 -17.04
C ALA A 122 -8.23 -15.53 -17.04
N ASN A 123 -7.43 -16.29 -16.29
CA ASN A 123 -7.59 -17.73 -16.12
C ASN A 123 -7.35 -18.07 -14.65
N LEU A 124 -8.42 -18.49 -13.97
CA LEU A 124 -8.39 -18.78 -12.55
C LEU A 124 -7.68 -20.11 -12.24
N GLU A 125 -7.87 -21.13 -13.08
CA GLU A 125 -7.16 -22.42 -12.94
C GLU A 125 -5.65 -22.18 -13.00
N GLU A 126 -5.19 -21.38 -13.96
CA GLU A 126 -3.77 -21.06 -14.05
C GLU A 126 -3.28 -20.25 -12.85
N ARG A 127 -4.01 -19.20 -12.42
CA ARG A 127 -3.61 -18.39 -11.27
C ARG A 127 -3.44 -19.24 -10.01
N ILE A 128 -4.26 -20.28 -9.85
CA ILE A 128 -4.19 -21.23 -8.73
C ILE A 128 -2.94 -22.10 -8.82
N THR A 129 -2.61 -22.60 -10.01
CA THR A 129 -1.51 -23.54 -10.19
C THR A 129 -0.12 -22.88 -10.26
N ARG A 130 -0.03 -21.55 -10.41
CA ARG A 130 1.25 -20.80 -10.41
C ARG A 130 2.12 -21.10 -9.19
N GLY A 131 1.50 -21.32 -8.02
CA GLY A 131 2.20 -21.62 -6.77
C GLY A 131 2.68 -23.07 -6.68
N SER A 132 2.17 -23.98 -7.50
CA SER A 132 2.42 -25.43 -7.37
C SER A 132 3.83 -25.85 -7.83
N PHE A 133 4.55 -24.99 -8.54
CA PHE A 133 5.89 -25.27 -9.04
C PHE A 133 6.96 -24.55 -8.22
N SER A 134 8.11 -25.20 -8.06
CA SER A 134 9.29 -24.58 -7.46
C SER A 134 10.07 -23.86 -8.55
N VAL A 135 10.11 -22.54 -8.48
CA VAL A 135 10.97 -21.68 -9.30
C VAL A 135 12.05 -21.10 -8.39
N LEU A 136 13.30 -21.10 -8.87
CA LEU A 136 14.43 -20.59 -8.10
C LEU A 136 14.26 -19.08 -7.92
N ASN A 137 14.25 -18.61 -6.67
CA ASN A 137 14.19 -17.19 -6.29
C ASN A 137 12.90 -16.43 -6.70
N GLU A 138 11.86 -17.14 -7.14
CA GLU A 138 10.58 -16.55 -7.52
C GLU A 138 9.43 -17.22 -6.76
N ARG A 139 8.30 -16.53 -6.61
CA ARG A 139 7.13 -17.09 -5.94
C ARG A 139 6.29 -17.99 -6.85
N TYR A 140 6.17 -17.60 -8.12
CA TYR A 140 5.19 -18.12 -9.08
C TYR A 140 5.83 -18.56 -10.38
N ASP A 141 5.34 -19.67 -10.92
CA ASP A 141 5.71 -20.08 -12.28
C ASP A 141 4.71 -19.57 -13.31
N PHE A 142 5.14 -18.64 -14.17
CA PHE A 142 4.38 -18.13 -15.30
C PHE A 142 4.60 -18.91 -16.61
N ASN A 143 5.25 -20.07 -16.58
CA ASN A 143 5.51 -20.84 -17.80
C ASN A 143 4.24 -21.36 -18.48
N GLN A 144 3.18 -21.61 -17.71
CA GLN A 144 1.87 -22.03 -18.23
C GLN A 144 1.01 -20.85 -18.68
N TYR A 145 1.38 -19.61 -18.32
CA TYR A 145 0.65 -18.41 -18.68
C TYR A 145 0.85 -18.08 -20.16
N ASN A 146 -0.07 -18.46 -21.05
CA ASN A 146 0.07 -18.18 -22.49
C ASN A 146 -1.15 -17.53 -23.12
N TRP A 147 -1.98 -16.84 -22.33
CA TRP A 147 -3.19 -16.17 -22.82
C TRP A 147 -2.97 -14.68 -23.01
N ASP A 148 -3.39 -14.21 -24.17
CA ASP A 148 -3.53 -12.80 -24.46
C ASP A 148 -4.65 -12.18 -23.63
N VAL A 149 -4.80 -10.88 -23.85
CA VAL A 149 -5.79 -10.08 -23.18
C VAL A 149 -7.22 -10.65 -23.34
N ASN A 150 -7.58 -11.25 -24.46
CA ASN A 150 -8.93 -11.77 -24.73
C ASN A 150 -9.10 -13.25 -24.37
N ASN A 151 -8.23 -13.78 -23.51
CA ASN A 151 -8.18 -15.21 -23.20
C ASN A 151 -7.90 -16.08 -24.44
N THR A 152 -7.22 -15.52 -25.46
CA THR A 152 -6.78 -16.28 -26.64
C THR A 152 -5.33 -16.70 -26.48
N PRO A 153 -4.94 -17.95 -26.83
CA PRO A 153 -3.55 -18.36 -26.77
C PRO A 153 -2.67 -17.46 -27.65
N PHE A 154 -1.55 -16.98 -27.11
CA PHE A 154 -0.57 -16.26 -27.93
C PHE A 154 0.01 -17.19 -29.00
N THR A 155 0.06 -16.69 -30.23
CA THR A 155 0.66 -17.39 -31.37
C THR A 155 2.19 -17.47 -31.28
N ARG A 156 2.81 -16.62 -30.45
CA ARG A 156 4.25 -16.67 -30.11
C ARG A 156 4.45 -17.00 -28.64
N LYS A 157 5.48 -17.79 -28.33
CA LYS A 157 5.88 -18.10 -26.95
C LYS A 157 6.48 -16.86 -26.29
N LEU A 158 5.82 -16.30 -25.28
CA LEU A 158 6.34 -15.15 -24.52
C LEU A 158 7.45 -15.58 -23.55
N ALA A 159 8.39 -14.67 -23.24
CA ALA A 159 9.37 -14.88 -22.19
C ALA A 159 8.70 -14.96 -20.80
N HIS A 160 9.36 -15.60 -19.83
CA HIS A 160 8.83 -15.73 -18.46
C HIS A 160 8.52 -14.37 -17.82
N SER A 161 9.48 -13.46 -17.85
CA SER A 161 9.38 -12.08 -17.33
C SER A 161 8.24 -11.28 -17.95
N GLU A 162 8.07 -11.38 -19.27
CA GLU A 162 6.98 -10.69 -19.98
C GLU A 162 5.60 -11.18 -19.51
N ARG A 163 5.47 -12.49 -19.25
CA ARG A 163 4.22 -13.10 -18.75
C ARG A 163 3.91 -12.66 -17.32
N ALA A 164 4.91 -12.72 -16.45
CA ALA A 164 4.82 -12.26 -15.07
C ALA A 164 4.42 -10.77 -15.01
N SER A 165 5.12 -9.91 -15.75
CA SER A 165 4.83 -8.47 -15.83
C SER A 165 3.40 -8.18 -16.30
N ARG A 166 2.90 -8.90 -17.31
CA ARG A 166 1.53 -8.72 -17.82
C ARG A 166 0.48 -9.15 -16.79
N ALA A 167 0.69 -10.28 -16.14
CA ALA A 167 -0.18 -10.75 -15.06
C ALA A 167 -0.20 -9.74 -13.90
N ALA A 168 0.97 -9.24 -13.48
CA ALA A 168 1.12 -8.27 -12.42
C ALA A 168 0.38 -6.95 -12.72
N ASN A 169 0.56 -6.43 -13.94
CA ASN A 169 -0.13 -5.23 -14.38
C ASN A 169 -1.66 -5.40 -14.33
N ARG A 170 -2.17 -6.56 -14.78
CA ARG A 170 -3.60 -6.80 -14.84
C ARG A 170 -4.22 -7.09 -13.47
N GLU A 171 -3.60 -7.95 -12.69
CA GLU A 171 -4.18 -8.49 -11.45
C GLU A 171 -3.96 -7.55 -10.25
N LEU A 172 -2.91 -6.71 -10.30
CA LEU A 172 -2.46 -5.87 -9.19
C LEU A 172 -2.52 -4.38 -9.55
N ASN A 173 -1.80 -3.92 -10.58
CA ASN A 173 -1.74 -2.48 -10.88
C ASN A 173 -3.10 -1.90 -11.31
N ARG A 174 -3.87 -2.62 -12.14
CA ARG A 174 -5.22 -2.17 -12.55
C ARG A 174 -6.22 -2.07 -11.41
N ALA A 175 -6.05 -2.90 -10.39
CA ALA A 175 -6.85 -2.84 -9.19
C ALA A 175 -6.50 -1.63 -8.31
N PHE A 176 -5.35 -0.98 -8.51
CA PHE A 176 -4.88 0.09 -7.63
C PHE A 176 -4.32 1.30 -8.39
N ALA A 177 -3.07 1.21 -8.87
CA ALA A 177 -2.39 2.32 -9.54
C ALA A 177 -3.09 2.85 -10.80
N GLU A 178 -3.85 2.00 -11.50
CA GLU A 178 -4.67 2.43 -12.65
C GLU A 178 -6.17 2.48 -12.32
N TRP A 179 -6.55 2.43 -11.03
CA TRP A 179 -7.95 2.39 -10.61
C TRP A 179 -8.74 3.57 -11.17
N VAL A 180 -8.27 4.78 -10.90
CA VAL A 180 -8.86 6.00 -11.44
C VAL A 180 -8.22 6.23 -12.81
N GLY A 181 -8.87 5.75 -13.87
CA GLY A 181 -8.40 6.01 -15.24
C GLY A 181 -8.67 7.47 -15.66
N ASP A 182 -8.24 7.82 -16.86
CA ASP A 182 -8.55 9.11 -17.48
C ASP A 182 -10.07 9.28 -17.72
N ALA A 183 -10.49 10.47 -18.13
CA ALA A 183 -11.91 10.77 -18.41
C ALA A 183 -12.55 9.83 -19.45
N THR A 184 -11.74 9.09 -20.22
CA THR A 184 -12.20 8.16 -21.26
C THR A 184 -12.43 6.74 -20.73
N SER A 185 -11.98 6.44 -19.51
CA SER A 185 -12.05 5.11 -18.91
C SER A 185 -12.10 5.17 -17.38
N GLN A 186 -13.31 5.16 -16.80
CA GLN A 186 -13.49 5.23 -15.35
C GLN A 186 -13.84 3.86 -14.75
N ARG A 187 -13.16 3.48 -13.66
CA ARG A 187 -13.51 2.29 -12.88
C ARG A 187 -14.32 2.66 -11.65
N SER A 188 -15.20 1.76 -11.25
CA SER A 188 -15.96 1.84 -10.00
C SER A 188 -16.20 0.44 -9.45
N HIS A 189 -16.48 0.34 -8.16
CA HIS A 189 -16.78 -0.95 -7.52
C HIS A 189 -18.09 -1.52 -8.04
N ILE A 190 -18.20 -2.85 -8.08
CA ILE A 190 -19.47 -3.52 -8.40
C ILE A 190 -20.44 -3.35 -7.22
N ASP A 191 -21.65 -2.89 -7.51
CA ASP A 191 -22.68 -2.67 -6.49
C ASP A 191 -23.06 -3.96 -5.74
N GLY A 192 -23.24 -3.83 -4.43
CA GLY A 192 -23.64 -4.92 -3.55
C GLY A 192 -22.53 -5.90 -3.15
N THR A 193 -21.29 -5.66 -3.59
CA THR A 193 -20.14 -6.52 -3.25
C THR A 193 -19.54 -6.14 -1.89
N LYS A 194 -19.37 -7.12 -1.00
CA LYS A 194 -18.89 -6.89 0.38
C LYS A 194 -17.91 -7.96 0.83
N ILE A 195 -16.81 -7.54 1.45
CA ILE A 195 -15.90 -8.40 2.21
C ILE A 195 -16.10 -8.08 3.70
N THR A 196 -16.17 -9.11 4.53
CA THR A 196 -16.24 -8.94 5.98
C THR A 196 -15.28 -9.89 6.67
N ILE A 197 -14.45 -9.36 7.57
CA ILE A 197 -13.45 -10.10 8.32
C ILE A 197 -13.72 -9.84 9.81
N ARG A 198 -14.02 -10.87 10.59
CA ARG A 198 -14.37 -10.78 12.01
C ARG A 198 -13.53 -11.71 12.85
N ASP A 199 -13.10 -11.23 14.01
CA ASP A 199 -12.40 -12.01 15.03
C ASP A 199 -11.23 -12.85 14.47
N SER A 200 -10.55 -12.35 13.43
CA SER A 200 -9.61 -13.10 12.60
C SER A 200 -8.17 -12.61 12.75
N GLN A 201 -7.23 -13.53 12.58
CA GLN A 201 -5.79 -13.30 12.69
C GLN A 201 -5.10 -13.73 11.40
N LEU A 202 -5.16 -12.86 10.39
CA LEU A 202 -4.59 -13.14 9.08
C LEU A 202 -3.13 -12.68 9.09
N ASN A 203 -2.20 -13.61 9.18
CA ASN A 203 -0.77 -13.33 9.13
C ASN A 203 -0.15 -13.95 7.87
N SER A 204 0.79 -13.20 7.28
CA SER A 204 1.60 -13.64 6.15
C SER A 204 3.05 -13.20 6.33
N LYS A 205 3.97 -14.05 5.90
CA LYS A 205 5.41 -13.82 5.85
C LYS A 205 5.86 -13.88 4.39
N ASP A 206 6.35 -12.78 3.82
CA ASP A 206 6.76 -12.72 2.40
C ASP A 206 5.63 -12.94 1.37
N GLY A 207 4.37 -13.03 1.82
CA GLY A 207 3.18 -13.00 0.97
C GLY A 207 2.56 -11.59 0.87
N PHE A 208 1.24 -11.54 0.72
CA PHE A 208 0.48 -10.30 0.54
C PHE A 208 -1.02 -10.51 0.82
N MET A 209 -1.77 -9.43 0.92
CA MET A 209 -3.23 -9.44 1.04
C MET A 209 -3.83 -8.42 0.08
N HIS A 210 -4.73 -8.85 -0.81
CA HIS A 210 -5.41 -8.03 -1.80
C HIS A 210 -6.92 -8.16 -1.60
N LEU A 211 -7.58 -7.05 -1.28
CA LEU A 211 -9.02 -6.99 -1.06
C LEU A 211 -9.63 -5.95 -2.02
N LEU A 212 -10.60 -6.37 -2.84
CA LEU A 212 -11.36 -5.47 -3.72
C LEU A 212 -12.85 -5.83 -3.69
N ALA A 213 -13.67 -4.90 -3.21
CA ALA A 213 -15.13 -4.96 -3.20
C ALA A 213 -15.69 -3.55 -3.01
N LYS A 214 -17.01 -3.33 -3.10
CA LYS A 214 -17.59 -2.02 -2.77
C LYS A 214 -17.45 -1.68 -1.29
N ASP A 215 -17.68 -2.66 -0.42
CA ASP A 215 -17.59 -2.49 1.03
C ASP A 215 -16.60 -3.50 1.62
N VAL A 216 -15.70 -3.04 2.48
CA VAL A 216 -14.77 -3.88 3.25
C VAL A 216 -14.92 -3.54 4.73
N ASP A 217 -15.23 -4.55 5.54
CA ASP A 217 -15.53 -4.40 6.96
C ASP A 217 -14.64 -5.34 7.77
N ILE A 218 -13.77 -4.79 8.61
CA ILE A 218 -12.78 -5.55 9.39
C ILE A 218 -13.03 -5.23 10.86
N GLN A 219 -13.40 -6.25 11.64
CA GLN A 219 -13.82 -6.11 13.03
C GLN A 219 -13.03 -7.06 13.93
N ASN A 220 -12.50 -6.57 15.05
CA ASN A 220 -11.75 -7.37 16.03
C ASN A 220 -10.64 -8.25 15.39
N SER A 221 -10.03 -7.78 14.32
CA SER A 221 -9.15 -8.58 13.46
C SER A 221 -7.82 -7.90 13.19
N HIS A 222 -6.79 -8.70 12.98
CA HIS A 222 -5.45 -8.24 12.60
C HIS A 222 -5.06 -8.81 11.25
N LEU A 223 -4.62 -7.93 10.35
CA LEU A 223 -4.04 -8.28 9.06
C LEU A 223 -2.56 -7.88 9.08
N THR A 224 -1.68 -8.88 9.09
CA THR A 224 -0.25 -8.72 9.30
C THR A 224 0.53 -9.28 8.11
N VAL A 225 1.43 -8.47 7.53
CA VAL A 225 2.42 -8.94 6.54
C VAL A 225 3.82 -8.53 6.95
N ASN A 226 4.64 -9.50 7.32
CA ASN A 226 6.08 -9.31 7.54
C ASN A 226 6.85 -9.78 6.31
N TYR A 227 7.94 -9.12 5.93
CA TYR A 227 8.70 -9.57 4.76
C TYR A 227 10.20 -9.25 4.86
N ALA A 228 10.99 -10.16 4.29
CA ALA A 228 12.44 -10.15 4.29
C ALA A 228 13.02 -10.74 2.99
N ARG A 229 12.22 -11.51 2.25
CA ARG A 229 12.66 -12.19 1.04
C ARG A 229 12.89 -11.18 -0.09
N PRO A 230 14.05 -11.22 -0.76
CA PRO A 230 14.25 -10.47 -1.98
C PRO A 230 13.24 -10.88 -3.06
N LEU A 231 12.75 -9.89 -3.81
CA LEU A 231 11.83 -10.02 -4.92
C LEU A 231 12.65 -9.90 -6.21
N TYR A 232 13.00 -11.05 -6.78
CA TYR A 232 13.69 -11.12 -8.07
C TYR A 232 12.74 -11.42 -9.24
N ASP A 233 11.46 -11.69 -8.95
CA ASP A 233 10.42 -11.89 -9.94
C ASP A 233 9.76 -10.55 -10.37
N ASP A 234 9.08 -10.54 -11.52
CA ASP A 234 8.41 -9.34 -12.04
C ASP A 234 6.97 -9.14 -11.51
N PHE A 235 6.47 -10.07 -10.68
CA PHE A 235 5.07 -10.06 -10.21
C PHE A 235 4.92 -9.47 -8.81
N MET A 236 5.61 -10.05 -7.84
CA MET A 236 5.56 -9.68 -6.43
C MET A 236 6.00 -8.26 -6.13
N PRO A 237 6.95 -7.62 -6.87
CA PRO A 237 7.21 -6.20 -6.70
C PRO A 237 5.99 -5.31 -6.95
N LYS A 238 4.99 -5.76 -7.73
CA LYS A 238 3.74 -5.04 -8.00
C LYS A 238 2.62 -5.41 -7.03
N ALA A 239 2.85 -6.34 -6.12
CA ALA A 239 1.88 -6.69 -5.08
C ALA A 239 2.08 -5.75 -3.89
N SER A 240 1.03 -5.01 -3.54
CA SER A 240 1.03 -4.30 -2.27
C SER A 240 1.00 -5.34 -1.14
N LYS A 241 1.76 -5.14 -0.06
CA LYS A 241 1.78 -6.14 1.03
C LYS A 241 0.40 -6.26 1.65
N ILE A 242 -0.28 -5.14 1.86
CA ILE A 242 -1.73 -5.09 2.08
C ILE A 242 -2.33 -4.06 1.11
N GLY A 243 -3.20 -4.49 0.20
CA GLY A 243 -3.97 -3.64 -0.69
C GLY A 243 -5.46 -3.76 -0.37
N ILE A 244 -6.13 -2.65 -0.10
CA ILE A 244 -7.59 -2.58 0.06
C ILE A 244 -8.13 -1.51 -0.87
N ASN A 245 -8.92 -1.93 -1.85
CA ASN A 245 -9.65 -1.04 -2.72
C ASN A 245 -11.15 -1.25 -2.51
N ALA A 246 -11.77 -0.31 -1.82
CA ALA A 246 -13.20 -0.30 -1.61
C ALA A 246 -13.78 1.09 -1.65
N LYS A 247 -15.09 1.24 -1.82
CA LYS A 247 -15.71 2.55 -1.63
C LYS A 247 -15.68 2.91 -0.15
N ASN A 248 -16.06 1.95 0.69
CA ASN A 248 -16.10 2.10 2.14
C ASN A 248 -15.23 1.02 2.80
N ILE A 249 -14.28 1.44 3.63
CA ILE A 249 -13.39 0.59 4.42
C ILE A 249 -13.65 0.91 5.89
N ARG A 250 -14.17 -0.05 6.66
CA ARG A 250 -14.40 0.09 8.10
C ARG A 250 -13.40 -0.77 8.87
N LEU A 251 -12.69 -0.15 9.80
CA LEU A 251 -11.84 -0.82 10.77
C LEU A 251 -12.45 -0.60 12.15
N ASP A 252 -12.84 -1.67 12.84
CA ASP A 252 -13.45 -1.61 14.17
C ASP A 252 -12.69 -2.53 15.12
N HIS A 253 -11.93 -1.96 16.05
CA HIS A 253 -10.98 -2.70 16.91
C HIS A 253 -10.02 -3.56 16.07
N SER A 254 -9.49 -2.99 15.00
CA SER A 254 -8.76 -3.72 13.97
C SER A 254 -7.44 -3.07 13.59
N HIS A 255 -6.50 -3.92 13.15
CA HIS A 255 -5.11 -3.52 12.96
C HIS A 255 -4.56 -4.01 11.62
N LEU A 256 -4.07 -3.07 10.80
CA LEU A 256 -3.29 -3.38 9.60
C LEU A 256 -1.82 -3.18 9.93
N PHE A 257 -1.00 -4.21 9.71
CA PHE A 257 0.41 -4.19 10.08
C PHE A 257 1.28 -4.70 8.94
N VAL A 258 2.21 -3.87 8.47
CA VAL A 258 3.23 -4.25 7.49
C VAL A 258 4.61 -3.92 8.05
N SER A 259 5.53 -4.87 8.02
CA SER A 259 6.92 -4.63 8.42
C SER A 259 7.91 -5.37 7.53
N GLY A 260 8.75 -4.58 6.86
CA GLY A 260 9.87 -5.04 6.06
C GLY A 260 11.21 -4.96 6.79
N GLU A 261 12.12 -5.87 6.45
CA GLU A 261 13.55 -5.75 6.73
C GLU A 261 14.17 -4.56 5.99
N ASP A 262 15.24 -4.00 6.56
CA ASP A 262 16.00 -2.88 5.96
C ASP A 262 16.95 -3.39 4.86
N LYS A 263 16.37 -4.01 3.82
CA LYS A 263 17.08 -4.69 2.73
C LYS A 263 16.55 -4.25 1.38
N LEU A 264 17.46 -4.05 0.43
CA LEU A 264 17.11 -3.77 -0.96
C LEU A 264 16.35 -4.94 -1.59
N ASN A 265 15.50 -4.60 -2.57
CA ASN A 265 14.70 -5.49 -3.39
C ASN A 265 13.67 -6.33 -2.61
N THR A 266 13.33 -5.99 -1.36
CA THR A 266 12.32 -6.73 -0.58
C THR A 266 10.93 -6.08 -0.60
N SER A 267 10.92 -4.74 -0.78
CA SER A 267 9.71 -3.92 -0.69
C SER A 267 8.93 -3.92 -2.01
N ALA A 268 7.65 -3.55 -1.94
CA ALA A 268 6.86 -3.29 -3.12
C ALA A 268 7.44 -2.09 -3.90
N MET A 269 7.40 -2.17 -5.23
CA MET A 269 7.91 -1.15 -6.16
C MET A 269 6.79 -0.21 -6.60
N PRO A 270 7.10 0.98 -7.16
CA PRO A 270 6.11 1.98 -7.58
C PRO A 270 5.04 1.40 -8.49
N GLY A 271 3.81 1.84 -8.21
CA GLY A 271 2.57 1.17 -8.63
C GLY A 271 1.96 0.34 -7.49
N ALA A 272 2.75 -0.05 -6.50
CA ALA A 272 2.32 -0.73 -5.27
C ALA A 272 2.89 -0.03 -4.02
N ALA A 273 2.56 -0.55 -2.84
CA ALA A 273 3.04 -0.01 -1.56
C ALA A 273 3.14 -1.10 -0.48
N GLY A 274 3.71 -0.75 0.68
CA GLY A 274 3.52 -1.55 1.89
C GLY A 274 2.02 -1.73 2.17
N ILE A 275 1.31 -0.61 2.31
CA ILE A 275 -0.16 -0.57 2.41
C ILE A 275 -0.72 0.34 1.32
N PHE A 276 -1.64 -0.14 0.49
CA PHE A 276 -2.33 0.66 -0.53
C PHE A 276 -3.83 0.72 -0.24
N LEU A 277 -4.36 1.91 0.05
CA LEU A 277 -5.77 2.15 0.35
C LEU A 277 -6.42 3.04 -0.71
N ILE A 278 -7.58 2.63 -1.21
CA ILE A 278 -8.42 3.44 -2.10
C ILE A 278 -9.82 3.49 -1.49
N GLY A 279 -10.40 4.70 -1.40
CA GLY A 279 -11.76 4.96 -0.94
C GLY A 279 -11.87 5.70 0.39
N ASP A 280 -12.95 5.47 1.12
CA ASP A 280 -13.21 6.11 2.40
C ASP A 280 -12.92 5.14 3.55
N VAL A 281 -11.87 5.43 4.33
CA VAL A 281 -11.46 4.64 5.50
C VAL A 281 -11.97 5.29 6.78
N VAL A 282 -12.70 4.52 7.58
CA VAL A 282 -13.19 4.91 8.91
C VAL A 282 -12.71 3.90 9.94
N GLY A 283 -11.88 4.36 10.89
CA GLY A 283 -11.38 3.56 12.01
C GLY A 283 -12.11 3.86 13.32
N LYS A 284 -12.34 2.82 14.12
CA LYS A 284 -12.80 2.89 15.50
C LYS A 284 -11.85 2.08 16.37
N ASN A 285 -11.18 2.72 17.32
CA ASN A 285 -10.13 2.10 18.14
C ASN A 285 -9.19 1.18 17.34
N SER A 286 -8.73 1.66 16.18
CA SER A 286 -8.02 0.86 15.17
C SER A 286 -6.66 1.47 14.84
N SER A 287 -5.76 0.68 14.24
CA SER A 287 -4.46 1.20 13.80
C SER A 287 -3.98 0.67 12.46
N ILE A 288 -3.12 1.46 11.83
CA ILE A 288 -2.43 1.13 10.58
C ILE A 288 -0.95 1.40 10.81
N TYR A 289 -0.12 0.39 10.61
CA TYR A 289 1.32 0.47 10.78
C TYR A 289 2.04 -0.03 9.53
N ALA A 290 2.99 0.75 9.02
CA ALA A 290 3.82 0.36 7.89
C ALA A 290 5.29 0.71 8.12
N LYS A 291 6.16 -0.30 8.13
CA LYS A 291 7.62 -0.15 8.05
C LYS A 291 8.13 -0.68 6.72
N THR A 292 8.80 0.17 5.93
CA THR A 292 9.37 -0.22 4.62
C THR A 292 10.76 0.39 4.40
N TYR A 293 11.56 -0.24 3.54
CA TYR A 293 12.90 0.24 3.20
C TYR A 293 12.98 0.92 1.82
N GLN A 294 12.17 0.48 0.86
CA GLN A 294 12.07 1.08 -0.48
C GLN A 294 10.61 1.28 -0.89
N GLY A 295 10.40 2.08 -1.94
CA GLY A 295 9.09 2.33 -2.51
C GLY A 295 8.23 3.20 -1.60
N TYR A 296 6.95 2.88 -1.53
CA TYR A 296 5.97 3.64 -0.75
C TYR A 296 5.55 2.84 0.48
N SER A 297 5.63 3.42 1.69
CA SER A 297 5.15 2.71 2.89
C SER A 297 3.63 2.62 2.89
N ILE A 298 2.96 3.77 2.74
CA ILE A 298 1.52 3.87 2.54
C ILE A 298 1.26 4.67 1.28
N ARG A 299 0.39 4.16 0.40
CA ARG A 299 -0.08 4.86 -0.79
C ARG A 299 -1.61 4.94 -0.83
N THR A 300 -2.13 6.06 -1.29
CA THR A 300 -3.53 6.23 -1.66
C THR A 300 -3.66 6.65 -3.13
N SER A 301 -4.88 6.73 -3.64
CA SER A 301 -5.13 7.22 -4.99
C SER A 301 -6.54 7.78 -5.16
N GLY A 302 -6.73 8.61 -6.19
CA GLY A 302 -8.01 9.27 -6.45
C GLY A 302 -8.46 10.15 -5.29
N LYS A 303 -9.78 10.29 -5.12
CA LYS A 303 -10.39 10.88 -3.92
C LYS A 303 -10.42 9.83 -2.81
N THR A 304 -9.55 9.98 -1.82
CA THR A 304 -9.48 9.09 -0.65
C THR A 304 -9.68 9.88 0.65
N THR A 305 -10.35 9.28 1.63
CA THR A 305 -10.44 9.83 2.99
C THR A 305 -9.90 8.83 4.00
N LEU A 306 -9.11 9.30 4.95
CA LEU A 306 -8.69 8.53 6.11
C LEU A 306 -9.25 9.23 7.35
N SER A 307 -10.03 8.51 8.16
CA SER A 307 -10.72 9.11 9.28
C SER A 307 -10.89 8.18 10.48
N GLY A 308 -10.87 8.74 11.68
CA GLY A 308 -11.47 8.09 12.86
C GLY A 308 -12.95 8.38 12.98
N GLU A 309 -13.71 7.45 13.58
CA GLU A 309 -15.16 7.54 13.73
C GLU A 309 -15.59 8.80 14.48
N SER A 310 -14.96 9.10 15.62
CA SER A 310 -15.35 10.22 16.49
C SER A 310 -14.19 11.15 16.86
N SER A 311 -12.97 10.65 16.97
CA SER A 311 -11.83 11.42 17.48
C SER A 311 -10.48 10.90 16.96
N ALA A 312 -9.43 11.71 17.13
CA ALA A 312 -8.05 11.34 16.78
C ALA A 312 -7.52 10.05 17.43
N LYS A 313 -8.18 9.56 18.49
CA LYS A 313 -7.83 8.30 19.17
C LYS A 313 -8.38 7.06 18.46
N ASP A 314 -9.38 7.24 17.58
CA ASP A 314 -10.08 6.12 16.94
C ASP A 314 -9.30 5.50 15.78
N LEU A 315 -8.40 6.27 15.16
CA LEU A 315 -7.49 5.77 14.14
C LEU A 315 -6.10 6.34 14.33
N ARG A 316 -5.14 5.46 14.62
CA ARG A 316 -3.71 5.78 14.62
C ARG A 316 -3.02 5.20 13.40
N ILE A 317 -2.33 6.03 12.63
CA ILE A 317 -1.51 5.64 11.49
C ILE A 317 -0.05 5.94 11.82
N THR A 318 0.83 4.96 11.65
CA THR A 318 2.26 5.09 11.92
C THR A 318 3.06 4.53 10.76
N VAL A 319 4.00 5.34 10.26
CA VAL A 319 4.88 4.98 9.16
C VAL A 319 6.33 5.11 9.60
N ILE A 320 7.14 4.10 9.29
CA ILE A 320 8.60 4.14 9.42
C ILE A 320 9.21 3.79 8.07
N HIS A 321 9.79 4.78 7.39
CA HIS A 321 10.49 4.57 6.13
C HIS A 321 12.01 4.69 6.32
N THR A 322 12.69 3.54 6.36
CA THR A 322 14.14 3.45 6.69
C THR A 322 15.06 3.62 5.48
N GLY A 323 14.50 3.83 4.29
CA GLY A 323 15.26 4.06 3.06
C GLY A 323 16.19 5.29 3.08
N PRO A 324 17.32 5.23 2.34
CA PRO A 324 18.27 6.33 2.24
C PRO A 324 17.75 7.48 1.36
N TYR A 325 18.54 8.54 1.23
CA TYR A 325 18.34 9.52 0.15
C TYR A 325 18.27 8.83 -1.22
N PRO A 326 17.43 9.35 -2.14
CA PRO A 326 17.49 8.91 -3.53
C PRO A 326 18.89 9.20 -4.08
N LYS A 327 19.47 8.26 -4.83
CA LYS A 327 20.73 8.49 -5.53
C LYS A 327 20.45 9.40 -6.73
N ASP A 328 21.30 10.40 -6.93
CA ASP A 328 21.34 11.18 -8.17
C ASP A 328 21.55 10.20 -9.34
N SER A 329 20.69 10.30 -10.36
CA SER A 329 20.73 9.38 -11.51
C SER A 329 22.00 9.55 -12.35
N GLY A 330 22.83 10.57 -12.09
CA GLY A 330 24.09 10.80 -12.80
C GLY A 330 23.91 10.99 -14.30
N SER A 331 22.67 11.13 -14.77
CA SER A 331 22.31 11.14 -16.18
C SER A 331 22.45 12.56 -16.72
N VAL A 332 23.62 12.83 -17.27
CA VAL A 332 23.83 13.82 -18.32
C VAL A 332 22.71 13.65 -19.36
N PHE A 333 21.85 14.66 -19.48
CA PHE A 333 20.82 14.81 -20.52
C PHE A 333 20.01 13.54 -20.88
N GLY A 334 18.86 13.35 -20.23
CA GLY A 334 17.69 12.71 -20.87
C GLY A 334 17.59 11.18 -20.84
N ALA A 335 18.43 10.46 -20.10
CA ALA A 335 18.29 9.01 -19.91
C ALA A 335 18.01 8.65 -18.45
N ASN A 336 16.74 8.48 -18.09
CA ASN A 336 16.33 7.82 -16.85
C ASN A 336 16.66 6.33 -16.96
N SER A 337 17.89 5.93 -16.69
CA SER A 337 18.31 4.52 -16.77
C SER A 337 19.05 4.07 -15.52
N ALA A 338 18.27 3.74 -14.47
CA ALA A 338 18.43 2.57 -13.61
C ALA A 338 17.42 2.68 -12.44
N ASP A 339 16.16 2.32 -12.72
CA ASP A 339 14.98 2.31 -11.84
C ASP A 339 15.10 1.46 -10.54
N TYR A 340 16.30 1.06 -10.11
CA TYR A 340 16.50 0.25 -8.90
C TYR A 340 16.63 1.08 -7.61
N PHE A 341 16.79 2.41 -7.72
CA PHE A 341 16.91 3.34 -6.58
C PHE A 341 15.75 4.33 -6.52
N ILE A 342 14.54 3.79 -6.74
CA ILE A 342 13.24 4.44 -6.59
C ILE A 342 13.17 5.26 -5.29
N GLU A 343 12.68 6.50 -5.41
CA GLU A 343 12.42 7.42 -4.30
C GLU A 343 11.69 6.71 -3.15
N GLY A 344 12.30 6.67 -1.96
CA GLY A 344 11.65 6.22 -0.73
C GLY A 344 10.67 7.28 -0.24
N ILE A 345 9.40 6.91 -0.06
CA ILE A 345 8.34 7.81 0.42
C ILE A 345 7.52 7.12 1.51
N GLY A 346 7.41 7.73 2.68
CA GLY A 346 6.55 7.23 3.75
C GLY A 346 5.07 7.23 3.34
N PHE A 347 4.56 8.38 2.92
CA PHE A 347 3.16 8.55 2.52
C PHE A 347 3.01 9.23 1.15
N ASP A 348 2.36 8.55 0.22
CA ASP A 348 2.14 9.01 -1.15
C ASP A 348 0.63 9.05 -1.49
N VAL A 349 0.16 10.12 -2.11
CA VAL A 349 -1.27 10.30 -2.45
C VAL A 349 -1.62 9.93 -3.90
N GLY A 350 -0.68 9.31 -4.61
CA GLY A 350 -0.77 9.03 -6.03
C GLY A 350 -0.73 10.28 -6.91
N ASP A 351 -0.53 10.07 -8.21
CA ASP A 351 -0.43 11.15 -9.20
C ASP A 351 -1.70 11.30 -10.04
N ILE A 352 -2.74 10.52 -9.75
CA ILE A 352 -3.95 10.50 -10.56
C ILE A 352 -4.81 11.73 -10.27
N ILE A 353 -5.19 12.42 -11.33
CA ILE A 353 -6.11 13.56 -11.29
C ILE A 353 -7.53 13.07 -11.54
N GLN A 354 -8.34 13.08 -10.49
CA GLN A 354 -9.77 12.84 -10.58
C GLN A 354 -10.51 14.18 -10.62
N ARG A 355 -11.49 14.32 -11.51
CA ARG A 355 -12.34 15.53 -11.60
C ARG A 355 -13.79 15.20 -11.30
N ASP A 356 -14.51 16.15 -10.70
CA ASP A 356 -15.97 16.10 -10.58
C ASP A 356 -16.67 16.46 -11.90
N GLU A 357 -18.00 16.40 -11.93
CA GLU A 357 -18.81 16.74 -13.11
C GLU A 357 -18.65 18.20 -13.57
N LYS A 358 -18.18 19.09 -12.68
CA LYS A 358 -17.93 20.50 -12.97
C LYS A 358 -16.48 20.75 -13.42
N GLY A 359 -15.66 19.71 -13.49
CA GLY A 359 -14.25 19.79 -13.89
C GLY A 359 -13.27 20.12 -12.75
N ASN A 360 -13.73 20.24 -11.50
CA ASN A 360 -12.86 20.53 -10.36
C ASN A 360 -12.05 19.29 -9.98
N VAL A 361 -10.77 19.47 -9.66
CA VAL A 361 -9.94 18.37 -9.14
C VAL A 361 -10.39 17.98 -7.74
N ILE A 362 -10.71 16.69 -7.58
CA ILE A 362 -11.14 16.08 -6.32
C ILE A 362 -10.18 14.98 -5.83
N SER A 363 -9.12 14.69 -6.59
CA SER A 363 -8.06 13.76 -6.17
C SER A 363 -7.22 14.33 -5.03
N GLY A 364 -6.77 13.44 -4.15
CA GLY A 364 -6.02 13.77 -2.95
C GLY A 364 -6.53 12.97 -1.76
N THR A 365 -5.86 13.13 -0.62
CA THR A 365 -6.26 12.47 0.62
C THR A 365 -6.68 13.48 1.66
N THR A 366 -7.89 13.32 2.20
CA THR A 366 -8.34 14.08 3.37
C THR A 366 -8.14 13.27 4.65
N LEU A 367 -7.54 13.89 5.66
CA LEU A 367 -7.27 13.33 6.98
C LEU A 367 -8.16 14.00 8.03
N SER A 368 -9.01 13.26 8.74
CA SER A 368 -9.88 13.76 9.80
C SER A 368 -9.89 12.83 11.01
N ASN A 369 -10.15 13.36 12.22
CA ASN A 369 -10.27 12.55 13.44
C ASN A 369 -9.20 11.43 13.57
N LEU A 370 -7.93 11.69 13.28
CA LEU A 370 -6.89 10.66 13.35
C LEU A 370 -5.56 11.21 13.84
N GLU A 371 -4.71 10.31 14.30
CA GLU A 371 -3.30 10.57 14.59
C GLU A 371 -2.42 9.92 13.51
N PHE A 372 -1.69 10.71 12.72
CA PHE A 372 -0.79 10.22 11.68
C PHE A 372 0.64 10.66 11.99
N ASN A 373 1.50 9.69 12.27
CA ASN A 373 2.93 9.90 12.50
C ASN A 373 3.75 9.25 11.38
N ILE A 374 4.68 10.00 10.78
CA ILE A 374 5.57 9.49 9.73
C ILE A 374 7.02 9.74 10.10
N PHE A 375 7.86 8.70 10.07
CA PHE A 375 9.28 8.79 10.41
C PHE A 375 10.14 8.30 9.25
N ALA A 376 10.92 9.20 8.65
CA ALA A 376 11.86 8.91 7.58
C ALA A 376 13.31 9.29 8.00
N PRO A 377 13.95 8.46 8.85
CA PRO A 377 15.19 8.83 9.53
C PRO A 377 16.44 8.93 8.64
N ASN A 378 16.43 8.29 7.46
CA ASN A 378 17.65 8.00 6.70
C ASN A 378 17.77 8.75 5.35
N GLY A 379 16.83 9.64 5.03
CA GLY A 379 16.88 10.46 3.81
C GLY A 379 15.76 10.18 2.81
N ALA A 380 14.96 9.14 3.02
CA ALA A 380 13.64 9.03 2.38
C ALA A 380 12.78 10.25 2.73
N ARG A 381 11.77 10.53 1.89
CA ARG A 381 10.78 11.58 2.18
C ARG A 381 9.71 11.01 3.10
N ALA A 382 9.28 11.78 4.09
CA ALA A 382 8.13 11.42 4.91
C ALA A 382 6.88 11.34 4.04
N PHE A 383 6.66 12.32 3.16
CA PHE A 383 5.49 12.32 2.29
C PHE A 383 5.74 12.99 0.94
N LYS A 384 4.88 12.70 -0.04
CA LYS A 384 4.83 13.38 -1.34
C LYS A 384 3.45 14.00 -1.53
N SER A 385 3.40 15.33 -1.56
CA SER A 385 2.18 16.11 -1.73
C SER A 385 2.51 17.49 -2.28
N TYR A 386 1.67 18.01 -3.17
CA TYR A 386 1.93 19.25 -3.88
C TYR A 386 1.00 20.37 -3.43
N ASP A 387 1.42 21.60 -3.70
CA ASP A 387 0.55 22.78 -3.56
C ASP A 387 -0.48 22.81 -4.71
N ASN A 388 -1.76 22.83 -4.35
CA ASN A 388 -2.87 22.96 -5.30
C ASN A 388 -3.42 24.39 -5.38
N SER A 389 -2.83 25.35 -4.67
CA SER A 389 -3.28 26.75 -4.64
C SER A 389 -3.06 27.50 -5.96
N SER A 390 -2.14 27.03 -6.80
CA SER A 390 -1.72 27.70 -8.03
C SER A 390 -1.98 26.92 -9.33
N LYS A 391 -2.38 25.63 -9.24
CA LYS A 391 -2.62 24.77 -10.41
C LYS A 391 -3.70 23.71 -10.15
N ASP A 392 -4.69 23.65 -11.04
CA ASP A 392 -5.76 22.63 -11.12
C ASP A 392 -5.26 21.20 -11.47
N TYR A 393 -4.07 20.78 -11.01
CA TYR A 393 -3.36 19.65 -11.66
C TYR A 393 -2.61 18.69 -10.74
N VAL A 394 -2.63 18.82 -9.40
CA VAL A 394 -1.84 17.93 -8.54
C VAL A 394 -2.60 17.47 -7.29
N PRO A 395 -2.55 16.16 -6.94
CA PRO A 395 -3.09 15.64 -5.69
C PRO A 395 -2.38 16.23 -4.46
N ASN A 396 -3.16 16.47 -3.42
CA ASN A 396 -2.71 17.11 -2.17
C ASN A 396 -3.19 16.33 -0.93
N ILE A 397 -2.44 16.44 0.16
CA ILE A 397 -2.84 16.00 1.50
C ILE A 397 -3.55 17.15 2.21
N LYS A 398 -4.81 16.93 2.58
CA LYS A 398 -5.62 17.87 3.35
C LYS A 398 -5.78 17.39 4.79
N VAL A 399 -5.21 18.12 5.75
CA VAL A 399 -5.31 17.84 7.19
C VAL A 399 -6.41 18.70 7.81
N MET A 400 -7.48 18.06 8.28
CA MET A 400 -8.56 18.74 9.00
C MET A 400 -8.11 19.10 10.42
N LYS A 401 -8.73 20.13 11.03
CA LYS A 401 -8.38 20.58 12.40
C LYS A 401 -8.49 19.48 13.46
N SER A 402 -9.33 18.48 13.21
CA SER A 402 -9.55 17.31 14.06
C SER A 402 -8.45 16.24 13.97
N ALA A 403 -7.53 16.35 13.01
CA ALA A 403 -6.46 15.40 12.77
C ALA A 403 -5.11 15.95 13.26
N ILE A 404 -4.25 15.04 13.69
CA ILE A 404 -2.88 15.30 14.08
C ILE A 404 -1.99 14.69 13.00
N PHE A 405 -1.15 15.52 12.37
CA PHE A 405 -0.23 15.08 11.32
C PHE A 405 1.20 15.49 11.69
N ASN A 406 1.98 14.52 12.15
CA ASN A 406 3.37 14.71 12.55
C ASN A 406 4.29 13.97 11.59
N TYR A 407 5.42 14.57 11.26
CA TYR A 407 6.41 13.92 10.42
C TYR A 407 7.83 14.26 10.83
N PHE A 408 8.74 13.32 10.57
CA PHE A 408 10.18 13.55 10.57
C PHE A 408 10.73 13.10 9.22
N GLU A 409 11.48 13.97 8.57
CA GLU A 409 12.33 13.63 7.44
C GLU A 409 13.62 14.45 7.54
N ARG A 410 14.70 13.96 6.95
CA ARG A 410 15.89 14.80 6.75
C ARG A 410 15.61 15.88 5.69
N PRO A 411 16.37 16.98 5.66
CA PRO A 411 16.24 18.00 4.62
C PRO A 411 16.26 17.38 3.22
N ARG A 412 15.29 17.72 2.39
CA ARG A 412 15.17 17.17 1.04
C ARG A 412 16.29 17.69 0.15
N ILE A 413 16.92 16.79 -0.61
CA ILE A 413 17.92 17.13 -1.64
C ILE A 413 17.33 17.11 -3.05
N VAL A 414 16.14 16.53 -3.24
CA VAL A 414 15.39 16.47 -4.50
C VAL A 414 13.91 16.71 -4.26
N SER A 415 13.16 17.01 -5.32
CA SER A 415 11.70 17.09 -5.29
C SER A 415 11.16 18.06 -4.21
N LEU A 416 11.83 19.21 -4.05
CA LEU A 416 11.56 20.23 -3.03
C LEU A 416 10.12 20.74 -3.05
N ALA A 417 9.49 20.82 -4.23
CA ALA A 417 8.12 21.29 -4.41
C ALA A 417 7.02 20.29 -3.95
N SER A 418 7.40 19.07 -3.58
CA SER A 418 6.46 18.00 -3.19
C SER A 418 6.30 17.84 -1.67
N ASN A 419 6.47 18.92 -0.91
CA ASN A 419 6.47 18.95 0.56
C ASN A 419 5.30 19.76 1.16
N VAL A 420 4.23 19.97 0.39
CA VAL A 420 3.14 20.88 0.78
C VAL A 420 1.92 20.11 1.24
N VAL A 421 1.36 20.51 2.39
CA VAL A 421 0.14 19.95 2.99
C VAL A 421 -0.84 21.11 3.23
N THR A 422 -2.11 20.90 2.93
CA THR A 422 -3.16 21.88 3.26
C THR A 422 -3.69 21.62 4.65
N GLY A 423 -3.44 22.53 5.60
CA GLY A 423 -3.83 22.38 7.00
C GLY A 423 -2.61 22.41 7.93
N LYS A 424 -2.80 22.05 9.20
CA LYS A 424 -1.71 22.05 10.19
C LYS A 424 -0.92 20.75 10.10
N SER A 425 0.37 20.85 9.89
CA SER A 425 1.34 19.75 10.05
C SER A 425 2.42 20.14 11.06
N GLN A 426 3.05 19.15 11.69
CA GLN A 426 4.16 19.36 12.61
C GLN A 426 5.38 18.57 12.17
N ALA A 427 6.43 19.28 11.78
CA ALA A 427 7.76 18.70 11.64
C ALA A 427 8.34 18.43 13.04
N LEU A 428 8.75 17.20 13.29
CA LEU A 428 9.36 16.78 14.55
C LEU A 428 10.86 17.02 14.53
N SER A 429 11.44 17.27 15.71
CA SER A 429 12.89 17.23 15.87
C SER A 429 13.40 15.79 15.82
N LEU A 430 14.70 15.59 15.60
CA LEU A 430 15.33 14.26 15.68
C LEU A 430 15.09 13.62 17.05
N ARG A 431 15.17 14.41 18.13
CA ARG A 431 14.96 13.95 19.50
C ARG A 431 13.52 13.49 19.73
N ASP A 432 12.55 14.24 19.24
CA ASP A 432 11.14 13.87 19.37
C ASP A 432 10.82 12.64 18.52
N MET A 433 11.37 12.55 17.32
CA MET A 433 11.25 11.35 16.49
C MET A 433 11.79 10.11 17.21
N LEU A 434 13.02 10.17 17.75
CA LEU A 434 13.62 9.04 18.47
C LEU A 434 12.78 8.63 19.69
N ARG A 435 12.27 9.60 20.47
CA ARG A 435 11.35 9.35 21.58
C ARG A 435 10.08 8.62 21.14
N ASN A 436 9.50 9.02 20.00
CA ASN A 436 8.31 8.38 19.47
C ASN A 436 8.60 6.95 18.99
N ILE A 437 9.72 6.73 18.28
CA ILE A 437 10.14 5.38 17.86
C ILE A 437 10.40 4.48 19.07
N ASP A 438 11.10 4.97 20.09
CA ASP A 438 11.35 4.25 21.33
C ASP A 438 10.04 3.81 22.00
N GLN A 439 9.06 4.72 22.09
CA GLN A 439 7.73 4.40 22.62
C GLN A 439 7.01 3.33 21.80
N ILE A 440 7.08 3.41 20.45
CA ILE A 440 6.49 2.41 19.55
C ILE A 440 7.15 1.04 19.74
N GLN A 441 8.46 1.01 19.97
CA GLN A 441 9.23 -0.21 20.22
C GLN A 441 9.13 -0.72 21.67
N GLY A 442 8.41 -0.01 22.55
CA GLY A 442 8.25 -0.38 23.95
C GLY A 442 9.49 -0.10 24.82
N VAL A 443 10.41 0.74 24.36
CA VAL A 443 11.58 1.19 25.12
C VAL A 443 11.12 2.24 26.15
N LYS A 444 11.41 1.99 27.44
CA LYS A 444 10.98 2.89 28.52
C LYS A 444 11.65 4.26 28.39
N ALA A 445 10.89 5.34 28.63
CA ALA A 445 11.37 6.72 28.54
C ALA A 445 12.57 7.05 29.46
N SER A 446 12.76 6.33 30.57
CA SER A 446 13.94 6.46 31.44
C SER A 446 15.24 5.94 30.83
N SER A 447 15.15 5.27 29.68
CA SER A 447 16.28 4.73 28.89
C SER A 447 16.62 5.59 27.68
N LEU A 448 16.06 6.82 27.60
CA LEU A 448 16.35 7.85 26.57
C LEU A 448 17.80 8.35 26.66
N GLY A 449 18.76 7.45 26.47
CA GLY A 449 20.17 7.73 26.40
C GLY A 449 20.61 7.85 24.95
N LEU A 450 21.57 8.74 24.71
CA LEU A 450 22.32 8.95 23.47
C LEU A 450 22.92 7.69 22.79
N GLN A 451 22.60 6.48 23.25
CA GLN A 451 23.12 5.21 22.76
C GLN A 451 22.40 4.66 21.51
N GLN A 452 21.21 5.14 21.16
CA GLN A 452 20.59 4.80 19.86
C GLN A 452 21.00 5.73 18.71
N ALA A 453 21.61 6.88 19.00
CA ALA A 453 22.25 7.69 17.96
C ALA A 453 23.57 7.09 17.46
N SER A 454 24.11 6.07 18.16
CA SER A 454 25.46 5.56 17.93
C SER A 454 25.55 4.07 17.56
N ASN A 455 24.46 3.29 17.54
CA ASN A 455 24.55 1.87 17.15
C ASN A 455 23.31 1.38 16.38
N THR A 456 23.34 1.53 15.06
CA THR A 456 23.33 0.44 14.06
C THR A 456 23.26 1.04 12.64
N ASN A 457 24.35 0.95 11.89
CA ASN A 457 24.44 1.18 10.43
C ASN A 457 23.99 2.53 9.83
N LEU A 458 24.10 3.65 10.55
CA LEU A 458 24.14 5.01 10.00
C LEU A 458 25.47 5.49 9.30
N PRO A 459 26.65 4.82 9.35
CA PRO A 459 27.91 5.48 8.97
C PRO A 459 28.02 5.89 7.50
N THR A 460 27.43 5.14 6.57
CA THR A 460 27.59 5.43 5.14
C THR A 460 26.85 6.70 4.71
N ALA A 461 25.77 7.06 5.41
CA ALA A 461 25.00 8.27 5.16
C ALA A 461 25.57 9.51 5.87
N LEU A 462 26.26 9.32 7.01
CA LEU A 462 26.96 10.41 7.70
C LEU A 462 28.25 10.82 6.97
N ASN A 463 28.99 9.86 6.40
CA ASN A 463 30.18 10.18 5.60
C ASN A 463 29.87 11.00 4.33
N GLN A 464 28.65 10.93 3.79
CA GLN A 464 28.20 11.80 2.69
C GLN A 464 27.75 13.19 3.18
N ILE A 465 27.38 13.34 4.45
CA ILE A 465 27.01 14.62 5.03
C ILE A 465 28.26 15.46 5.30
N ASP A 466 29.34 14.84 5.80
CA ASP A 466 30.60 15.55 6.01
C ASP A 466 31.20 16.08 4.69
N SER A 467 31.03 15.37 3.56
CA SER A 467 31.52 15.84 2.27
C SER A 467 30.65 16.93 1.63
N ILE A 468 29.36 17.01 1.96
CA ILE A 468 28.43 18.05 1.46
C ILE A 468 28.54 19.32 2.32
N ILE A 469 28.69 19.19 3.65
CA ILE A 469 28.85 20.34 4.56
C ILE A 469 30.19 21.06 4.33
N GLN A 470 31.26 20.36 3.91
CA GLN A 470 32.53 21.00 3.57
C GLN A 470 32.45 22.02 2.41
N ASN A 471 31.40 21.98 1.59
CA ASN A 471 31.23 22.86 0.43
C ASN A 471 30.13 23.92 0.59
N VAL A 472 29.47 23.99 1.75
CA VAL A 472 28.48 25.02 2.05
C VAL A 472 28.88 25.69 3.35
N SER A 473 29.48 26.88 3.25
CA SER A 473 29.63 27.77 4.40
C SER A 473 28.25 28.26 4.83
N LEU A 474 27.57 27.48 5.66
CA LEU A 474 26.45 27.96 6.45
C LEU A 474 27.03 28.88 7.54
N PRO A 475 26.48 30.09 7.76
CA PRO A 475 26.81 30.85 8.94
C PRO A 475 26.42 30.01 10.17
N GLU A 476 27.40 29.65 11.00
CA GLU A 476 27.16 28.96 12.26
C GLU A 476 26.24 29.84 13.12
N GLU A 477 24.97 29.47 13.27
CA GLU A 477 24.14 30.00 14.36
C GLU A 477 24.74 29.48 15.68
N ARG A 478 25.53 30.33 16.33
CA ARG A 478 26.07 30.10 17.66
C ARG A 478 24.92 30.18 18.66
N SER A 479 24.44 29.03 19.12
CA SER A 479 23.62 28.96 20.32
C SER A 479 24.55 28.94 21.53
N GLU A 480 24.74 30.10 22.17
CA GLU A 480 25.42 30.20 23.46
C GLU A 480 24.42 29.84 24.57
N VAL A 481 24.78 28.91 25.45
CA VAL A 481 23.96 28.56 26.62
C VAL A 481 24.59 29.26 27.83
N GLU A 482 23.81 30.13 28.45
CA GLU A 482 24.18 30.84 29.68
C GLU A 482 23.60 30.08 30.88
N ILE A 483 24.47 29.74 31.84
CA ILE A 483 24.08 29.10 33.10
C ILE A 483 24.35 30.09 34.22
N CYS A 484 23.31 30.41 34.98
CA CYS A 484 23.40 31.29 36.14
C CYS A 484 23.14 30.53 37.44
N ASP A 485 23.70 31.02 38.54
CA ASP A 485 23.34 30.56 39.88
C ASP A 485 21.89 30.93 40.24
N GLU A 486 21.38 30.39 41.35
CA GLU A 486 19.98 30.55 41.78
C GLU A 486 19.58 32.01 42.05
N ASN A 487 20.58 32.90 42.19
CA ASN A 487 20.41 34.34 42.44
C ASN A 487 20.77 35.23 41.25
N ASN A 488 21.08 34.65 40.08
CA ASN A 488 21.49 35.36 38.86
C ASN A 488 22.70 36.30 39.02
N GLN A 489 23.60 36.02 39.98
CA GLN A 489 24.75 36.88 40.27
C GLN A 489 26.02 36.43 39.56
N GLU A 490 26.16 35.13 39.28
CA GLU A 490 27.24 34.59 38.46
C GLU A 490 26.66 33.80 37.29
N CYS A 491 26.79 34.36 36.08
CA CYS A 491 26.41 33.71 34.84
C CYS A 491 27.67 33.31 34.05
N SER A 492 27.73 32.05 33.63
CA SER A 492 28.80 31.50 32.82
C SER A 492 28.25 31.08 31.46
N THR A 493 28.81 31.61 30.38
CA THR A 493 28.50 31.21 29.01
C THR A 493 29.35 30.01 28.60
N LEU A 494 28.68 28.92 28.22
CA LEU A 494 29.36 27.72 27.74
C LEU A 494 29.59 27.82 26.22
N PRO A 495 30.84 27.67 25.74
CA PRO A 495 31.12 27.57 24.32
C PRO A 495 30.58 26.26 23.75
N SER A 496 30.08 26.30 22.52
CA SER A 496 29.31 25.25 21.82
C SER A 496 30.04 23.92 21.53
N LYS A 497 31.26 23.69 22.06
CA LYS A 497 32.08 22.50 21.80
C LYS A 497 32.76 21.90 23.05
N MET A 498 32.03 21.68 24.15
CA MET A 498 32.52 20.86 25.26
C MET A 498 31.55 19.76 25.67
N ASN A 499 32.06 18.54 25.88
CA ASN A 499 31.38 17.45 26.58
C ASN A 499 31.43 17.74 28.09
N GLY A 500 30.47 18.47 28.62
CA GLY A 500 30.33 18.73 30.05
C GLY A 500 29.64 17.57 30.78
N LYS A 501 30.24 17.07 31.86
CA LYS A 501 29.55 16.30 32.90
C LYS A 501 29.04 17.30 33.95
N VAL A 502 27.73 17.37 34.15
CA VAL A 502 27.12 18.14 35.25
C VAL A 502 26.86 17.17 36.39
N SER A 503 27.47 17.42 37.55
CA SER A 503 27.15 16.77 38.82
C SER A 503 26.45 17.79 39.71
N VAL A 504 25.20 17.52 40.08
CA VAL A 504 24.49 18.31 41.09
C VAL A 504 25.03 17.84 42.45
N GLY A 505 25.63 18.76 43.21
CA GLY A 505 26.09 18.49 44.58
C GLY A 505 24.91 18.21 45.51
N GLU A 506 25.11 17.34 46.50
CA GLU A 506 24.11 17.07 47.52
C GLU A 506 23.77 18.35 48.30
N ILE A 507 22.47 18.57 48.49
CA ILE A 507 21.94 19.61 49.38
C ILE A 507 22.23 19.15 50.82
N LEU A 508 23.05 19.91 51.55
CA LEU A 508 23.25 19.74 52.99
C LEU A 508 22.10 20.36 53.80
#